data_AF-A0A9N9B5X8-F1
#
_entry.id   AF-A0A9N9B5X8-F1
#
_cell.length_a   1.000
_cell.length_b   1.000
_cell.length_c   1.000
_cell.angle_alpha   90.00
_cell.angle_beta   90.00
_cell.angle_gamma   90.00
#
_symmetry.space_group_name_H-M   'P 1'
#
loop_
_entity.id
_entity.type
_entity.pdbx_description
1 polymer ?
#
loop_
_entity_poly.entity_id
_entity_poly.type
_entity_poly.pdbx_seq_one_letter_code
_entity_poly.pdbx_strand_id
1 'polypeptide(L)'
;MSDSSNTPSISDRSSTADTINSQNLSNTSLEELVPLADERTLKVVTRANQYFENKNYRAALDEYTKALTLSQPNLNPLESSDFSALLFSKRSATYYCCQLYKDAEKDAAQVIRIRPGWAEGYFRRAEALLDMGKYDEAMDDYERARTKDPKNPRIPLKIAKVMILKDNIGMGRDICVNRNALVTPVQAKIFDCAIEMKNIIYIVADTETRKCVVIDACWDVDGIARFINQHSFTLTGAILTHYHFDHVGGYPPPPYDYIPIRVPGLYTLLKRYPEIRAYVHPQDLPYILEANPSLSSYESRIVHTHSHYILQLGASTLLRFMHTPGHTPGSQVILVNQTRLFTGDTLMVGSFGRIDLPGGDMNEMNKTLNERLARFEDGIVVYPGHDYDGDWTTIGMERAKGIVGKIVL
;
A
#
# COMPACT_ATOMS: atom_id res chain seq x y z
N MET A 1 71.45 49.21 -10.38
CA MET A 1 70.25 48.35 -10.50
C MET A 1 69.46 48.55 -9.22
N SER A 2 68.61 49.60 -9.24
CA SER A 2 67.13 49.52 -9.22
C SER A 2 66.60 49.08 -7.84
N ASP A 3 66.14 50.02 -7.01
CA ASP A 3 64.71 50.38 -6.80
C ASP A 3 63.96 49.28 -6.03
N SER A 4 63.03 49.50 -5.10
CA SER A 4 62.50 50.63 -4.34
C SER A 4 61.38 50.03 -3.48
N SER A 5 60.98 50.76 -2.42
CA SER A 5 59.60 50.84 -1.91
C SER A 5 58.88 49.62 -1.34
N ASN A 6 58.39 49.86 -0.13
CA ASN A 6 57.58 49.02 0.73
C ASN A 6 56.07 49.29 0.48
N THR A 7 55.24 48.24 0.63
CA THR A 7 53.75 48.16 0.76
C THR A 7 52.85 48.28 -0.51
N PRO A 8 51.59 47.76 -0.54
CA PRO A 8 50.84 46.81 0.35
C PRO A 8 50.05 45.69 -0.40
N SER A 9 49.46 44.69 0.28
CA SER A 9 48.08 44.24 -0.02
C SER A 9 47.45 43.33 1.05
N ILE A 10 46.17 43.58 1.28
CA ILE A 10 45.19 42.79 2.01
C ILE A 10 44.58 41.80 1.01
N SER A 11 44.64 40.49 1.28
CA SER A 11 43.58 39.51 1.03
C SER A 11 44.17 38.10 1.04
N ASP A 12 43.83 37.31 2.05
CA ASP A 12 43.55 35.88 1.88
C ASP A 12 43.06 35.32 3.22
N ARG A 13 41.75 35.47 3.46
CA ARG A 13 41.02 34.66 4.43
C ARG A 13 40.18 33.64 3.67
N SER A 14 40.77 32.45 3.61
CA SER A 14 40.14 31.13 3.71
C SER A 14 38.87 30.86 2.90
N SER A 15 39.09 30.03 1.88
CA SER A 15 38.16 29.07 1.30
C SER A 15 37.31 28.32 2.36
N THR A 16 36.01 28.61 2.39
CA THR A 16 34.96 27.77 3.01
C THR A 16 33.73 27.64 2.11
N ALA A 17 33.93 27.72 0.80
CA ALA A 17 32.96 27.28 -0.19
C ALA A 17 33.42 25.90 -0.66
N ASP A 18 32.99 24.84 0.01
CA ASP A 18 32.79 23.52 -0.61
C ASP A 18 32.16 22.53 0.37
N THR A 19 31.14 21.83 -0.12
CA THR A 19 30.52 20.60 0.41
C THR A 19 29.45 20.74 1.50
N ILE A 20 28.24 21.18 1.12
CA ILE A 20 27.00 20.75 1.81
C ILE A 20 26.45 19.52 1.07
N ASN A 21 26.44 18.40 1.78
CA ASN A 21 26.09 17.08 1.29
C ASN A 21 24.58 17.00 0.95
N SER A 22 24.24 16.47 -0.22
CA SER A 22 22.94 16.61 -0.91
C SER A 22 21.81 15.70 -0.40
N GLN A 23 21.93 15.11 0.79
CA GLN A 23 21.09 13.97 1.20
C GLN A 23 20.09 14.20 2.34
N ASN A 24 19.91 15.40 2.91
CA ASN A 24 18.98 15.57 4.05
C ASN A 24 18.23 16.90 4.15
N LEU A 25 17.62 17.38 3.05
CA LEU A 25 16.81 18.61 3.07
C LEU A 25 15.36 18.44 3.57
N SER A 26 14.92 17.23 3.93
CA SER A 26 13.57 17.05 4.51
C SER A 26 13.47 17.57 5.94
N ASN A 27 14.62 17.71 6.63
CA ASN A 27 14.76 18.16 8.01
C ASN A 27 15.54 19.48 8.15
N THR A 28 15.70 20.25 7.07
CA THR A 28 16.54 21.47 7.05
C THR A 28 16.14 22.40 8.19
N SER A 29 17.02 22.47 9.20
CA SER A 29 16.89 23.41 10.30
C SER A 29 17.03 24.83 9.76
N LEU A 30 16.48 25.81 10.49
CA LEU A 30 16.67 27.22 10.18
C LEU A 30 18.16 27.60 10.00
N GLU A 31 19.08 26.87 10.62
CA GLU A 31 20.52 27.09 10.58
C GLU A 31 21.14 26.77 9.20
N GLU A 32 20.60 25.79 8.48
CA GLU A 32 21.06 25.45 7.11
C GLU A 32 20.55 26.43 6.04
N LEU A 33 19.53 27.24 6.37
CA LEU A 33 18.96 28.28 5.50
C LEU A 33 19.69 29.62 5.58
N VAL A 34 20.36 29.89 6.71
CA VAL A 34 21.03 31.15 7.02
C VAL A 34 22.11 31.55 6.00
N PRO A 35 22.91 30.64 5.42
CA PRO A 35 23.92 31.02 4.42
C PRO A 35 23.34 31.40 3.05
N LEU A 36 22.04 31.17 2.80
CA LEU A 36 21.44 31.14 1.47
C LEU A 36 20.43 32.28 1.20
N ALA A 37 20.13 33.12 2.19
CA ALA A 37 19.11 34.16 2.09
C ALA A 37 19.44 35.41 2.91
N ASP A 38 18.95 36.57 2.47
CA ASP A 38 19.04 37.80 3.26
C ASP A 38 18.14 37.74 4.52
N GLU A 39 18.44 38.59 5.52
CA GLU A 39 17.75 38.62 6.82
C GLU A 39 16.24 38.85 6.69
N ARG A 40 15.80 39.64 5.70
CA ARG A 40 14.39 39.96 5.50
C ARG A 40 13.64 38.75 4.95
N THR A 41 14.23 38.04 4.00
CA THR A 41 13.67 36.81 3.44
C THR A 41 13.60 35.71 4.51
N LEU A 42 14.64 35.56 5.33
CA LEU A 42 14.66 34.57 6.42
C LEU A 42 13.53 34.81 7.44
N LYS A 43 13.29 36.08 7.84
CA LYS A 43 12.18 36.42 8.76
C LYS A 43 10.81 36.01 8.23
N VAL A 44 10.57 36.17 6.92
CA VAL A 44 9.31 35.79 6.28
C VAL A 44 9.19 34.26 6.23
N VAL A 45 10.26 33.55 5.91
CA VAL A 45 10.28 32.06 5.91
C VAL A 45 10.02 31.50 7.30
N THR A 46 10.64 32.06 8.34
CA THR A 46 10.38 31.65 9.73
C THR A 46 8.90 31.78 10.09
N ARG A 47 8.28 32.89 9.70
CA ARG A 47 6.85 33.12 9.93
C ARG A 47 5.99 32.13 9.14
N ALA A 48 6.36 31.85 7.89
CA ALA A 48 5.67 30.88 7.05
C ALA A 48 5.70 29.47 7.67
N ASN A 49 6.87 29.04 8.16
CA ASN A 49 7.05 27.77 8.88
C ASN A 49 6.15 27.72 10.12
N GLN A 50 6.15 28.79 10.93
CA GLN A 50 5.32 28.87 12.14
C GLN A 50 3.81 28.79 11.82
N TYR A 51 3.35 29.47 10.76
CA TYR A 51 1.97 29.33 10.31
C TYR A 51 1.65 27.92 9.82
N PHE A 52 2.59 27.27 9.12
CA PHE A 52 2.43 25.91 8.62
C PHE A 52 2.31 24.91 9.78
N GLU A 53 3.20 24.99 10.78
CA GLU A 53 3.17 24.15 11.98
C GLU A 53 1.87 24.33 12.77
N ASN A 54 1.37 25.57 12.85
CA ASN A 54 0.08 25.89 13.46
C ASN A 54 -1.13 25.54 12.58
N LYS A 55 -0.93 24.85 11.45
CA LYS A 55 -1.96 24.46 10.47
C LYS A 55 -2.74 25.64 9.87
N ASN A 56 -2.22 26.86 9.98
CA ASN A 56 -2.75 28.03 9.30
C ASN A 56 -2.16 28.13 7.89
N TYR A 57 -2.57 27.21 7.03
CA TYR A 57 -1.97 27.04 5.70
C TYR A 57 -2.19 28.24 4.78
N ARG A 58 -3.28 28.99 4.94
CA ARG A 58 -3.51 30.22 4.16
C ARG A 58 -2.47 31.30 4.49
N ALA A 59 -2.24 31.57 5.77
CA ALA A 59 -1.23 32.55 6.17
C ALA A 59 0.19 32.07 5.82
N ALA A 60 0.47 30.76 5.95
CA ALA A 60 1.73 30.18 5.51
C ALA A 60 1.95 30.40 4.01
N LEU A 61 0.92 30.20 3.20
CA LEU A 61 0.97 30.37 1.75
C LEU A 61 1.29 31.81 1.34
N ASP A 62 0.66 32.78 2.01
CA ASP A 62 0.92 34.20 1.80
C ASP A 62 2.39 34.54 2.13
N GLU A 63 2.91 34.06 3.26
CA GLU A 63 4.30 34.30 3.65
C GLU A 63 5.31 33.58 2.74
N TYR A 64 5.08 32.33 2.34
CA TYR A 64 5.96 31.67 1.36
C TYR A 64 5.95 32.37 -0.01
N THR A 65 4.80 32.91 -0.43
CA THR A 65 4.71 33.71 -1.66
C THR A 65 5.50 35.00 -1.55
N LYS A 66 5.43 35.68 -0.40
CA LYS A 66 6.27 36.86 -0.11
C LYS A 66 7.75 36.48 -0.11
N ALA A 67 8.13 35.36 0.51
CA ALA A 67 9.51 34.87 0.53
C ALA A 67 10.04 34.62 -0.88
N LEU A 68 9.25 33.95 -1.74
CA LEU A 68 9.62 33.74 -3.14
C LEU A 68 9.80 35.06 -3.89
N THR A 69 8.90 36.02 -3.69
CA THR A 69 8.98 37.35 -4.31
C THR A 69 10.24 38.11 -3.88
N LEU A 70 10.59 38.06 -2.58
CA LEU A 70 11.79 38.68 -2.04
C LEU A 70 13.07 37.97 -2.50
N SER A 71 13.00 36.66 -2.71
CA SER A 71 14.14 35.84 -3.13
C SER A 71 14.50 35.95 -4.61
N GLN A 72 13.68 36.62 -5.45
CA GLN A 72 14.01 36.80 -6.85
C GLN A 72 15.18 37.78 -7.00
N PRO A 73 16.39 37.33 -7.40
CA PRO A 73 17.40 38.27 -7.83
C PRO A 73 16.97 38.73 -9.22
N ASN A 74 16.87 40.04 -9.44
CA ASN A 74 16.91 40.54 -10.82
C ASN A 74 18.12 39.87 -11.51
N LEU A 75 17.93 39.20 -12.66
CA LEU A 75 18.94 38.59 -13.57
C LEU A 75 18.95 37.03 -13.62
N ASN A 76 18.72 36.52 -14.83
CA ASN A 76 18.98 35.17 -15.35
C ASN A 76 17.83 34.11 -15.29
N PRO A 77 17.12 33.85 -16.42
CA PRO A 77 16.04 32.86 -16.52
C PRO A 77 16.43 31.38 -16.32
N LEU A 78 17.72 31.06 -16.18
CA LEU A 78 18.25 29.68 -16.23
C LEU A 78 19.07 29.25 -15.00
N GLU A 79 19.32 30.13 -14.03
CA GLU A 79 19.98 29.77 -12.77
C GLU A 79 19.20 30.34 -11.59
N SER A 80 18.47 29.49 -10.87
CA SER A 80 17.81 29.84 -9.62
C SER A 80 18.42 29.04 -8.49
N SER A 81 18.75 29.70 -7.38
CA SER A 81 19.46 29.12 -6.25
C SER A 81 18.70 27.93 -5.62
N ASP A 82 19.45 27.03 -4.97
CA ASP A 82 18.90 25.91 -4.19
C ASP A 82 17.85 26.38 -3.15
N PHE A 83 17.98 27.62 -2.68
CA PHE A 83 17.03 28.26 -1.78
C PHE A 83 15.65 28.45 -2.43
N SER A 84 15.58 28.92 -3.67
CA SER A 84 14.31 29.05 -4.39
C SER A 84 13.63 27.68 -4.58
N ALA A 85 14.39 26.63 -4.88
CA ALA A 85 13.84 25.28 -4.99
C ALA A 85 13.22 24.81 -3.66
N LEU A 86 13.85 25.11 -2.53
CA LEU A 86 13.29 24.81 -1.22
C LEU A 86 12.00 25.60 -0.95
N LEU A 87 11.98 26.90 -1.27
CA LEU A 87 10.77 27.72 -1.10
C LEU A 87 9.60 27.21 -1.96
N PHE A 88 9.85 26.85 -3.22
CA PHE A 88 8.85 26.21 -4.07
C PHE A 88 8.38 24.87 -3.48
N SER A 89 9.27 24.05 -2.93
CA SER A 89 8.90 22.78 -2.29
C SER A 89 7.99 23.02 -1.07
N LYS A 90 8.33 23.97 -0.20
CA LYS A 90 7.52 24.32 0.98
C LYS A 90 6.17 24.92 0.60
N ARG A 91 6.13 25.79 -0.42
CA ARG A 91 4.88 26.36 -0.91
C ARG A 91 4.02 25.34 -1.63
N SER A 92 4.59 24.41 -2.40
CA SER A 92 3.89 23.26 -2.98
C SER A 92 3.20 22.42 -1.90
N ALA A 93 3.91 22.09 -0.82
CA ALA A 93 3.33 21.38 0.32
C ALA A 93 2.16 22.15 0.95
N THR A 94 2.29 23.47 1.04
CA THR A 94 1.25 24.36 1.59
C THR A 94 0.02 24.43 0.68
N TYR A 95 0.22 24.56 -0.64
CA TYR A 95 -0.86 24.46 -1.63
C TYR A 95 -1.58 23.12 -1.54
N TYR A 96 -0.85 22.02 -1.37
CA TYR A 96 -1.42 20.69 -1.19
C TYR A 96 -2.30 20.61 0.07
N CYS A 97 -1.83 21.12 1.22
CA CYS A 97 -2.65 21.21 2.44
C CYS A 97 -3.89 22.10 2.28
N CYS A 98 -3.85 23.08 1.37
CA CYS A 98 -5.00 23.90 0.99
C CYS A 98 -5.91 23.26 -0.08
N GLN A 99 -5.64 22.02 -0.51
CA GLN A 99 -6.34 21.31 -1.60
C GLN A 99 -6.25 22.02 -2.97
N LEU A 100 -5.24 22.89 -3.15
CA LEU A 100 -4.96 23.59 -4.39
C LEU A 100 -3.97 22.79 -5.25
N TYR A 101 -4.38 21.59 -5.67
CA TYR A 101 -3.48 20.59 -6.25
C TYR A 101 -2.80 21.05 -7.55
N LYS A 102 -3.50 21.81 -8.40
CA LYS A 102 -2.90 22.34 -9.65
C LYS A 102 -1.74 23.29 -9.37
N ASP A 103 -1.82 24.08 -8.30
CA ASP A 103 -0.75 25.03 -7.97
C ASP A 103 0.37 24.34 -7.19
N ALA A 104 0.04 23.33 -6.37
CA ALA A 104 1.02 22.44 -5.77
C ALA A 104 1.88 21.73 -6.83
N GLU A 105 1.26 21.22 -7.90
CA GLU A 105 1.92 20.57 -9.04
C GLU A 105 2.87 21.53 -9.76
N LYS A 106 2.42 22.76 -10.08
CA LYS A 106 3.25 23.78 -10.73
C LYS A 106 4.50 24.13 -9.92
N ASP A 107 4.34 24.35 -8.62
CA ASP A 107 5.47 24.66 -7.74
C ASP A 107 6.43 23.47 -7.63
N ALA A 108 5.92 22.24 -7.52
CA ALA A 108 6.74 21.04 -7.52
C ALA A 108 7.51 20.87 -8.85
N ALA A 109 6.89 21.21 -9.98
CA ALA A 109 7.57 21.24 -11.28
C ALA A 109 8.70 22.28 -11.33
N GLN A 110 8.55 23.42 -10.64
CA GLN A 110 9.67 24.36 -10.45
C GLN A 110 10.79 23.71 -9.65
N VAL A 111 10.49 23.00 -8.55
CA VAL A 111 11.52 22.27 -7.78
C VAL A 111 12.32 21.32 -8.68
N ILE A 112 11.64 20.53 -9.52
CA ILE A 112 12.29 19.58 -10.44
C ILE A 112 13.15 20.31 -11.49
N ARG A 113 12.66 21.43 -12.03
CA ARG A 113 13.41 22.23 -13.01
C ARG A 113 14.72 22.76 -12.41
N ILE A 114 14.68 23.20 -11.16
CA ILE A 114 15.82 23.81 -10.47
C ILE A 114 16.76 22.74 -9.94
N ARG A 115 16.21 21.68 -9.33
CA ARG A 115 16.96 20.58 -8.71
C ARG A 115 16.46 19.24 -9.24
N PRO A 116 16.80 18.86 -10.48
CA PRO A 116 16.34 17.60 -11.08
C PRO A 116 16.87 16.35 -10.38
N GLY A 117 17.90 16.48 -9.53
CA GLY A 117 18.42 15.41 -8.68
C GLY A 117 17.71 15.24 -7.34
N TRP A 118 16.84 16.18 -6.93
CA TRP A 118 16.20 16.16 -5.61
C TRP A 118 14.88 15.39 -5.65
N ALA A 119 14.82 14.26 -4.93
CA ALA A 119 13.65 13.39 -4.90
C ALA A 119 12.36 14.08 -4.46
N GLU A 120 12.45 15.04 -3.53
CA GLU A 120 11.29 15.71 -2.94
C GLU A 120 10.46 16.47 -3.99
N GLY A 121 11.09 17.03 -5.04
CA GLY A 121 10.36 17.71 -6.12
C GLY A 121 9.43 16.75 -6.86
N TYR A 122 9.92 15.57 -7.24
CA TYR A 122 9.11 14.52 -7.86
C TYR A 122 8.04 14.00 -6.90
N PHE A 123 8.39 13.74 -5.64
CA PHE A 123 7.43 13.28 -4.63
C PHE A 123 6.26 14.25 -4.46
N ARG A 124 6.54 15.55 -4.31
CA ARG A 124 5.53 16.62 -4.18
C ARG A 124 4.61 16.68 -5.39
N ARG A 125 5.19 16.58 -6.60
CA ARG A 125 4.41 16.62 -7.84
C ARG A 125 3.52 15.38 -7.95
N ALA A 126 4.05 14.20 -7.62
CA ALA A 126 3.31 12.95 -7.58
C ALA A 126 2.12 13.01 -6.59
N GLU A 127 2.28 13.59 -5.40
CA GLU A 127 1.17 13.76 -4.44
C GLU A 127 0.03 14.60 -5.04
N ALA A 128 0.37 15.73 -5.68
CA ALA A 128 -0.62 16.57 -6.32
C ALA A 128 -1.30 15.88 -7.52
N LEU A 129 -0.53 15.17 -8.36
CA LEU A 129 -1.04 14.41 -9.51
C LEU A 129 -2.00 13.29 -9.06
N LEU A 130 -1.65 12.58 -7.99
CA LEU A 130 -2.45 11.50 -7.42
C LEU A 130 -3.85 11.99 -7.02
N ASP A 131 -3.94 13.09 -6.28
CA ASP A 131 -5.23 13.65 -5.83
C ASP A 131 -6.00 14.35 -6.98
N MET A 132 -5.34 14.64 -8.11
CA MET A 132 -6.00 15.04 -9.35
C MET A 132 -6.48 13.84 -10.20
N GLY A 133 -6.26 12.60 -9.76
CA GLY A 133 -6.64 11.39 -10.51
C GLY A 133 -5.71 11.05 -11.68
N LYS A 134 -4.54 11.70 -11.77
CA LYS A 134 -3.53 11.50 -12.82
C LYS A 134 -2.54 10.40 -12.41
N TYR A 135 -3.03 9.16 -12.40
CA TYR A 135 -2.32 8.04 -11.80
C TYR A 135 -1.05 7.64 -12.55
N ASP A 136 -1.04 7.72 -13.89
CA ASP A 136 0.14 7.39 -14.69
C ASP A 136 1.28 8.37 -14.45
N GLU A 137 0.99 9.67 -14.49
CA GLU A 137 1.99 10.70 -14.23
C GLU A 137 2.46 10.68 -12.77
N ALA A 138 1.55 10.40 -11.81
CA ALA A 138 1.92 10.24 -10.41
C ALA A 138 2.85 9.04 -10.20
N MET A 139 2.59 7.90 -10.86
CA MET A 139 3.43 6.71 -10.79
C MET A 139 4.85 7.01 -11.31
N ASP A 140 4.95 7.62 -12.48
CA ASP A 140 6.23 7.99 -13.09
C ASP A 140 7.06 8.87 -12.16
N ASP A 141 6.43 9.86 -11.51
CA ASP A 141 7.13 10.74 -10.57
C ASP A 141 7.52 10.05 -9.27
N TYR A 142 6.68 9.16 -8.71
CA TYR A 142 7.09 8.37 -7.55
C TYR A 142 8.26 7.44 -7.88
N GLU A 143 8.31 6.86 -9.07
CA GLU A 143 9.42 6.01 -9.50
C GLU A 143 10.73 6.80 -9.69
N ARG A 144 10.62 8.02 -10.26
CA ARG A 144 11.75 8.95 -10.31
C ARG A 144 12.21 9.35 -8.91
N ALA A 145 11.27 9.65 -8.01
CA ALA A 145 11.58 9.96 -6.62
C ALA A 145 12.29 8.77 -5.94
N ARG A 146 11.81 7.54 -6.14
CA ARG A 146 12.40 6.29 -5.60
C ARG A 146 13.82 6.09 -6.10
N THR A 147 14.07 6.36 -7.38
CA THR A 147 15.43 6.28 -7.96
C THR A 147 16.39 7.28 -7.33
N LYS A 148 15.91 8.47 -6.92
CA LYS A 148 16.73 9.53 -6.31
C LYS A 148 16.89 9.38 -4.79
N ASP A 149 15.91 8.81 -4.10
CA ASP A 149 15.90 8.60 -2.65
C ASP A 149 15.35 7.21 -2.31
N PRO A 150 16.14 6.15 -2.58
CA PRO A 150 15.68 4.76 -2.45
C PRO A 150 15.44 4.32 -1.00
N LYS A 151 15.91 5.10 -0.01
CA LYS A 151 15.78 4.78 1.41
C LYS A 151 14.53 5.42 2.05
N ASN A 152 13.80 6.26 1.33
CA ASN A 152 12.65 6.97 1.88
C ASN A 152 11.40 6.07 1.91
N PRO A 153 10.92 5.70 3.11
CA PRO A 153 9.85 4.72 3.25
C PRO A 153 8.49 5.27 2.79
N ARG A 154 8.34 6.59 2.60
CA ARG A 154 7.08 7.20 2.14
C ARG A 154 6.80 6.86 0.67
N ILE A 155 7.85 6.68 -0.14
CA ILE A 155 7.71 6.51 -1.59
C ILE A 155 7.04 5.18 -1.96
N PRO A 156 7.50 4.01 -1.46
CA PRO A 156 6.85 2.74 -1.74
C PRO A 156 5.36 2.70 -1.35
N LEU A 157 4.98 3.36 -0.24
CA LEU A 157 3.58 3.45 0.20
C LEU A 157 2.71 4.22 -0.77
N LYS A 158 3.25 5.28 -1.37
CA LYS A 158 2.52 6.08 -2.34
C LYS A 158 2.44 5.37 -3.69
N ILE A 159 3.50 4.69 -4.12
CA ILE A 159 3.47 3.80 -5.30
C ILE A 159 2.37 2.75 -5.13
N ALA A 160 2.37 2.04 -4.00
CA ALA A 160 1.31 1.12 -3.61
C ALA A 160 -0.08 1.74 -3.72
N LYS A 161 -0.28 2.94 -3.13
CA LYS A 161 -1.56 3.66 -3.20
C LYS A 161 -1.98 3.99 -4.65
N VAL A 162 -1.05 4.43 -5.50
CA VAL A 162 -1.33 4.68 -6.93
C VAL A 162 -1.74 3.38 -7.62
N MET A 163 -1.06 2.27 -7.35
CA MET A 163 -1.41 0.95 -7.91
C MET A 163 -2.80 0.49 -7.49
N ILE A 164 -3.21 0.78 -6.25
CA ILE A 164 -4.56 0.47 -5.76
C ILE A 164 -5.61 1.28 -6.54
N LEU A 165 -5.37 2.59 -6.68
CA LEU A 165 -6.32 3.51 -7.30
C LEU A 165 -6.41 3.32 -8.83
N LYS A 166 -5.28 3.05 -9.50
CA LYS A 166 -5.20 2.85 -10.95
C LYS A 166 -5.93 1.59 -11.41
N ASP A 167 -5.84 0.51 -10.64
CA ASP A 167 -6.46 -0.77 -11.00
C ASP A 167 -7.99 -0.76 -10.81
N ASN A 168 -8.57 0.39 -10.46
CA ASN A 168 -10.00 0.59 -10.26
C ASN A 168 -10.58 -0.50 -9.36
N ILE A 169 -9.80 -0.83 -8.31
CA ILE A 169 -10.20 -1.78 -7.29
C ILE A 169 -11.41 -1.13 -6.63
N GLY A 170 -12.60 -1.59 -7.01
CA GLY A 170 -13.74 -1.50 -6.10
C GLY A 170 -13.25 -2.18 -4.85
N MET A 171 -12.95 -1.39 -3.81
CA MET A 171 -12.57 -1.92 -2.49
C MET A 171 -13.51 -3.07 -2.22
N GLY A 172 -12.95 -4.26 -2.01
CA GLY A 172 -13.70 -5.47 -1.66
C GLY A 172 -14.40 -5.20 -0.34
N ARG A 173 -15.53 -4.51 -0.40
CA ARG A 173 -16.50 -4.55 0.67
C ARG A 173 -17.01 -5.95 0.61
N ASP A 174 -17.03 -6.61 1.77
CA ASP A 174 -17.86 -7.78 2.01
C ASP A 174 -19.17 -7.57 1.22
N ILE A 175 -19.33 -8.30 0.11
CA ILE A 175 -20.49 -8.16 -0.77
C ILE A 175 -21.61 -8.96 -0.12
N CYS A 176 -21.90 -8.62 1.12
CA CYS A 176 -23.10 -8.96 1.81
C CYS A 176 -24.12 -7.92 1.35
N VAL A 177 -24.88 -8.28 0.31
CA VAL A 177 -25.83 -7.36 -0.34
C VAL A 177 -26.87 -6.88 0.67
N ASN A 178 -26.95 -5.55 0.81
CA ASN A 178 -28.05 -4.74 1.36
C ASN A 178 -29.03 -5.50 2.27
N ARG A 179 -29.02 -5.22 3.58
CA ARG A 179 -29.93 -5.81 4.59
C ARG A 179 -31.40 -5.90 4.13
N ASN A 180 -31.83 -4.97 3.28
CA ASN A 180 -33.19 -4.92 2.72
C ASN A 180 -33.49 -5.97 1.63
N ALA A 181 -32.48 -6.70 1.13
CA ALA A 181 -32.60 -7.77 0.14
C ALA A 181 -32.52 -9.18 0.77
N LEU A 182 -32.37 -9.28 2.10
CA LEU A 182 -32.34 -10.54 2.83
C LEU A 182 -33.74 -11.16 2.87
N VAL A 183 -33.89 -12.33 2.25
CA VAL A 183 -35.20 -12.95 2.03
C VAL A 183 -35.62 -13.84 3.21
N THR A 184 -34.67 -14.28 4.05
CA THR A 184 -34.93 -15.25 5.12
C THR A 184 -34.20 -14.92 6.45
N PRO A 185 -34.74 -15.33 7.62
CA PRO A 185 -34.07 -15.19 8.92
C PRO A 185 -32.68 -15.84 8.99
N VAL A 186 -32.48 -16.94 8.24
CA VAL A 186 -31.18 -17.63 8.15
C VAL A 186 -30.14 -16.76 7.45
N GLN A 187 -30.51 -16.12 6.32
CA GLN A 187 -29.63 -15.20 5.62
C GLN A 187 -29.28 -13.97 6.48
N ALA A 188 -30.22 -13.46 7.27
CA ALA A 188 -29.95 -12.36 8.20
C ALA A 188 -28.93 -12.75 9.29
N LYS A 189 -29.03 -13.95 9.87
CA LYS A 189 -28.05 -14.40 10.87
C LYS A 189 -26.67 -14.63 10.27
N ILE A 190 -26.58 -15.20 9.07
CA ILE A 190 -25.31 -15.33 8.32
C ILE A 190 -24.69 -13.94 8.11
N PHE A 191 -25.50 -12.97 7.68
CA PHE A 191 -25.08 -11.60 7.41
C PHE A 191 -24.58 -10.88 8.67
N ASP A 192 -25.29 -11.00 9.79
CA ASP A 192 -24.89 -10.38 11.06
C ASP A 192 -23.54 -10.95 11.53
N CYS A 193 -23.31 -12.26 11.39
CA CYS A 193 -22.03 -12.89 11.70
C CYS A 193 -20.90 -12.43 10.76
N ALA A 194 -21.16 -12.32 9.45
CA ALA A 194 -20.17 -11.83 8.48
C ALA A 194 -19.72 -10.39 8.82
N ILE A 195 -20.65 -9.50 9.18
CA ILE A 195 -20.33 -8.14 9.62
C ILE A 195 -19.48 -8.13 10.88
N GLU A 196 -19.77 -9.01 11.83
CA GLU A 196 -19.00 -9.11 13.08
C GLU A 196 -17.57 -9.59 12.83
N MET A 197 -17.39 -10.57 11.95
CA MET A 197 -16.08 -11.13 11.61
C MET A 197 -15.29 -10.24 10.63
N LYS A 198 -15.96 -9.32 9.93
CA LYS A 198 -15.35 -8.36 9.01
C LYS A 198 -14.46 -9.01 7.93
N ASN A 199 -14.87 -10.17 7.43
CA ASN A 199 -14.12 -10.89 6.40
C ASN A 199 -14.06 -10.09 5.10
N ILE A 200 -12.93 -10.18 4.41
CA ILE A 200 -12.69 -9.57 3.11
C ILE A 200 -12.57 -10.66 2.06
N ILE A 201 -13.46 -10.62 1.08
CA ILE A 201 -13.48 -11.54 -0.06
C ILE A 201 -12.90 -10.81 -1.27
N TYR A 202 -11.94 -11.43 -1.95
CA TYR A 202 -11.27 -10.81 -3.09
C TYR A 202 -11.62 -11.47 -4.41
N ILE A 203 -11.82 -10.68 -5.45
CA ILE A 203 -11.91 -11.15 -6.83
C ILE A 203 -10.71 -10.58 -7.59
N VAL A 204 -9.86 -11.48 -8.08
CA VAL A 204 -8.72 -11.12 -8.94
C VAL A 204 -9.12 -11.40 -10.38
N ALA A 205 -9.10 -10.38 -11.23
CA ALA A 205 -9.51 -10.49 -12.62
C ALA A 205 -8.41 -10.00 -13.56
N ASP A 206 -8.17 -10.76 -14.62
CA ASP A 206 -7.41 -10.31 -15.78
C ASP A 206 -8.32 -9.46 -16.66
N THR A 207 -8.01 -8.17 -16.79
CA THR A 207 -8.92 -7.20 -17.41
C THR A 207 -9.07 -7.38 -18.91
N GLU A 208 -8.06 -7.95 -19.57
CA GLU A 208 -8.04 -8.26 -21.00
C GLU A 208 -8.97 -9.44 -21.32
N THR A 209 -8.75 -10.59 -20.68
CA THR A 209 -9.52 -11.81 -20.97
C THR A 209 -10.83 -11.92 -20.18
N ARG A 210 -11.03 -11.02 -19.20
CA ARG A 210 -12.14 -11.04 -18.23
C ARG A 210 -12.19 -12.30 -17.35
N LYS A 211 -11.17 -13.16 -17.39
CA LYS A 211 -11.09 -14.33 -16.49
C LYS A 211 -10.82 -13.85 -15.07
N CYS A 212 -11.50 -14.46 -14.10
CA CYS A 212 -11.26 -14.17 -12.70
C CYS A 212 -11.13 -15.43 -11.84
N VAL A 213 -10.53 -15.24 -10.67
CA VAL A 213 -10.60 -16.14 -9.52
C VAL A 213 -11.17 -15.37 -8.33
N VAL A 214 -11.81 -16.10 -7.43
CA VAL A 214 -12.22 -15.59 -6.12
C VAL A 214 -11.33 -16.17 -5.04
N ILE A 215 -10.90 -15.35 -4.08
CA ILE A 215 -10.11 -15.75 -2.91
C ILE A 215 -11.05 -15.72 -1.71
N ASP A 216 -11.08 -16.83 -0.96
CA ASP A 216 -11.87 -17.02 0.26
C ASP A 216 -13.37 -16.77 0.04
N ALA A 217 -13.94 -17.43 -0.97
CA ALA A 217 -15.36 -17.30 -1.30
C ALA A 217 -16.27 -17.93 -0.23
N CYS A 218 -16.72 -17.10 0.70
CA CYS A 218 -17.57 -17.43 1.84
C CYS A 218 -18.73 -16.43 1.98
N TRP A 219 -19.64 -16.66 2.93
CA TRP A 219 -20.78 -15.80 3.30
C TRP A 219 -21.83 -15.58 2.21
N ASP A 220 -21.58 -14.74 1.19
CA ASP A 220 -22.53 -14.34 0.14
C ASP A 220 -22.10 -14.80 -1.26
N VAL A 221 -22.16 -16.12 -1.50
CA VAL A 221 -21.87 -16.71 -2.83
C VAL A 221 -22.79 -16.15 -3.93
N ASP A 222 -24.00 -15.70 -3.59
CA ASP A 222 -24.90 -15.02 -4.53
C ASP A 222 -24.42 -13.61 -4.87
N GLY A 223 -23.93 -12.86 -3.87
CA GLY A 223 -23.29 -11.55 -4.02
C GLY A 223 -22.05 -11.62 -4.91
N ILE A 224 -21.17 -12.59 -4.65
CA ILE A 224 -19.99 -12.89 -5.48
C ILE A 224 -20.43 -13.17 -6.92
N ALA A 225 -21.40 -14.06 -7.13
CA ALA A 225 -21.91 -14.39 -8.46
C ALA A 225 -22.51 -13.17 -9.18
N ARG A 226 -23.28 -12.34 -8.48
CA ARG A 226 -23.85 -11.10 -9.02
C ARG A 226 -22.76 -10.14 -9.47
N PHE A 227 -21.72 -9.93 -8.66
CA PHE A 227 -20.60 -9.06 -9.01
C PHE A 227 -19.88 -9.56 -10.27
N ILE A 228 -19.54 -10.85 -10.31
CA ILE A 228 -18.91 -11.49 -11.47
C ILE A 228 -19.75 -11.26 -12.74
N ASN A 229 -21.07 -11.46 -12.66
CA ASN A 229 -21.97 -11.27 -13.80
C ASN A 229 -22.11 -9.80 -14.21
N GLN A 230 -22.29 -8.88 -13.26
CA GLN A 230 -22.41 -7.43 -13.52
C GLN A 230 -21.17 -6.89 -14.22
N HIS A 231 -19.99 -7.37 -13.83
CA HIS A 231 -18.74 -7.01 -14.46
C HIS A 231 -18.39 -7.91 -15.66
N SER A 232 -19.26 -8.81 -16.11
CA SER A 232 -18.97 -9.70 -17.26
C SER A 232 -17.63 -10.45 -17.13
N PHE A 233 -17.29 -10.89 -15.92
CA PHE A 233 -16.14 -11.73 -15.66
C PHE A 233 -16.49 -13.21 -15.86
N THR A 234 -15.50 -14.02 -16.22
CA THR A 234 -15.60 -15.47 -16.30
C THR A 234 -14.86 -16.09 -15.12
N LEU A 235 -15.60 -16.67 -14.17
CA LEU A 235 -15.00 -17.35 -13.03
C LEU A 235 -14.31 -18.64 -13.48
N THR A 236 -13.03 -18.77 -13.16
CA THR A 236 -12.19 -19.93 -13.54
C THR A 236 -11.74 -20.76 -12.34
N GLY A 237 -11.83 -20.22 -11.13
CA GLY A 237 -11.34 -20.90 -9.94
C GLY A 237 -11.67 -20.17 -8.64
N ALA A 238 -11.54 -20.92 -7.55
CA ALA A 238 -11.59 -20.42 -6.19
C ALA A 238 -10.28 -20.75 -5.50
N ILE A 239 -9.73 -19.81 -4.74
CA ILE A 239 -8.49 -19.96 -3.99
C ILE A 239 -8.83 -19.86 -2.51
N LEU A 240 -8.28 -20.74 -1.69
CA LEU A 240 -8.39 -20.65 -0.24
C LEU A 240 -7.05 -20.26 0.36
N THR A 241 -7.02 -19.21 1.17
CA THR A 241 -5.83 -18.82 1.94
C THR A 241 -5.58 -19.81 3.08
N HIS A 242 -6.63 -20.29 3.74
CA HIS A 242 -6.55 -21.28 4.82
C HIS A 242 -7.90 -21.97 5.08
N TYR A 243 -7.95 -22.92 6.03
CA TYR A 243 -9.11 -23.81 6.21
C TYR A 243 -10.31 -23.24 6.98
N HIS A 244 -10.20 -22.09 7.66
CA HIS A 244 -11.26 -21.66 8.58
C HIS A 244 -12.60 -21.45 7.87
N PHE A 245 -13.69 -21.75 8.59
CA PHE A 245 -15.04 -21.82 8.04
C PHE A 245 -15.54 -20.49 7.47
N ASP A 246 -15.04 -19.38 8.00
CA ASP A 246 -15.34 -18.03 7.58
C ASP A 246 -14.56 -17.61 6.32
N HIS A 247 -13.66 -18.46 5.80
CA HIS A 247 -13.00 -18.31 4.49
C HIS A 247 -13.44 -19.39 3.49
N VAL A 248 -13.77 -20.58 3.98
CA VAL A 248 -14.14 -21.75 3.17
C VAL A 248 -15.66 -21.94 3.05
N GLY A 249 -16.42 -21.43 4.00
CA GLY A 249 -17.79 -21.86 4.29
C GLY A 249 -17.84 -23.19 5.06
N GLY A 250 -19.05 -23.63 5.39
CA GLY A 250 -19.30 -24.88 6.11
C GLY A 250 -19.98 -24.70 7.45
N TYR A 251 -19.91 -25.74 8.28
CA TYR A 251 -20.42 -25.65 9.64
C TYR A 251 -19.38 -24.97 10.52
N PRO A 252 -19.75 -23.88 11.23
CA PRO A 252 -18.84 -23.24 12.18
C PRO A 252 -18.37 -24.23 13.25
N PRO A 253 -17.06 -24.39 13.48
CA PRO A 253 -16.53 -25.24 14.55
C PRO A 253 -16.62 -24.52 15.90
N PRO A 254 -16.48 -25.23 17.04
CA PRO A 254 -16.30 -24.58 18.33
C PRO A 254 -15.13 -23.56 18.31
N PRO A 255 -15.28 -22.37 18.93
CA PRO A 255 -16.40 -21.92 19.78
C PRO A 255 -17.54 -21.24 19.02
N TYR A 256 -17.59 -21.32 17.69
CA TYR A 256 -18.57 -20.66 16.81
C TYR A 256 -19.77 -21.56 16.44
N ASP A 257 -19.82 -22.79 16.97
CA ASP A 257 -20.86 -23.80 16.74
C ASP A 257 -22.26 -23.38 17.26
N TYR A 258 -22.35 -22.30 18.06
CA TYR A 258 -23.61 -21.63 18.39
C TYR A 258 -24.33 -21.00 17.17
N ILE A 259 -23.67 -20.96 16.02
CA ILE A 259 -24.26 -20.63 14.72
C ILE A 259 -24.67 -21.96 14.04
N PRO A 260 -25.92 -22.45 14.19
CA PRO A 260 -26.35 -23.76 13.68
C PRO A 260 -26.64 -23.73 12.17
N ILE A 261 -25.96 -22.85 11.44
CA ILE A 261 -26.21 -22.59 10.03
C ILE A 261 -24.94 -22.95 9.27
N ARG A 262 -25.11 -23.71 8.18
CA ARG A 262 -24.04 -23.95 7.23
C ARG A 262 -23.77 -22.66 6.44
N VAL A 263 -22.61 -22.06 6.65
CA VAL A 263 -22.15 -20.87 5.93
C VAL A 263 -21.93 -21.25 4.45
N PRO A 264 -22.56 -20.54 3.49
CA PRO A 264 -22.25 -20.71 2.08
C PRO A 264 -20.78 -20.40 1.80
N GLY A 265 -20.16 -21.17 0.91
CA GLY A 265 -18.80 -20.88 0.50
C GLY A 265 -18.35 -21.79 -0.63
N LEU A 266 -17.16 -22.40 -0.49
CA LEU A 266 -16.55 -23.23 -1.51
C LEU A 266 -17.48 -24.34 -2.02
N TYR A 267 -18.17 -25.06 -1.13
CA TYR A 267 -19.12 -26.11 -1.53
C TYR A 267 -20.24 -25.55 -2.44
N THR A 268 -20.83 -24.43 -2.05
CA THR A 268 -21.91 -23.78 -2.80
C THR A 268 -21.40 -23.28 -4.15
N LEU A 269 -20.18 -22.70 -4.17
CA LEU A 269 -19.55 -22.20 -5.38
C LEU A 269 -19.21 -23.33 -6.36
N LEU A 270 -18.60 -24.41 -5.89
CA LEU A 270 -18.28 -25.61 -6.68
C LEU A 270 -19.54 -26.29 -7.23
N LYS A 271 -20.63 -26.31 -6.46
CA LYS A 271 -21.91 -26.83 -6.92
C LYS A 271 -22.52 -25.96 -8.02
N ARG A 272 -22.40 -24.64 -7.92
CA ARG A 272 -22.97 -23.67 -8.87
C ARG A 272 -22.17 -23.59 -10.17
N TYR A 273 -20.85 -23.70 -10.09
CA TYR A 273 -19.95 -23.59 -11.23
C TYR A 273 -19.21 -24.92 -11.44
N PRO A 274 -19.69 -25.78 -12.35
CA PRO A 274 -19.12 -27.12 -12.55
C PRO A 274 -17.68 -27.08 -13.10
N GLU A 275 -17.33 -26.05 -13.86
CA GLU A 275 -16.04 -25.93 -14.58
C GLU A 275 -14.88 -25.43 -13.73
N ILE A 276 -15.15 -24.87 -12.54
CA ILE A 276 -14.10 -24.22 -11.74
C ILE A 276 -13.34 -25.24 -10.88
N ARG A 277 -12.09 -24.90 -10.57
CA ARG A 277 -11.24 -25.65 -9.63
C ARG A 277 -11.04 -24.88 -8.33
N ALA A 278 -10.77 -25.62 -7.25
CA ALA A 278 -10.42 -25.07 -5.95
C ALA A 278 -8.92 -25.23 -5.70
N TYR A 279 -8.19 -24.16 -5.42
CA TYR A 279 -6.75 -24.19 -5.12
C TYR A 279 -6.56 -24.15 -3.61
N VAL A 280 -6.03 -25.23 -3.05
CA VAL A 280 -5.98 -25.48 -1.60
C VAL A 280 -4.62 -26.05 -1.23
N HIS A 281 -4.05 -25.58 -0.12
CA HIS A 281 -2.83 -26.18 0.39
C HIS A 281 -3.15 -27.56 1.02
N PRO A 282 -2.41 -28.62 0.68
CA PRO A 282 -2.75 -29.98 1.10
C PRO A 282 -2.76 -30.20 2.62
N GLN A 283 -2.06 -29.37 3.40
CA GLN A 283 -2.06 -29.47 4.87
C GLN A 283 -3.38 -29.00 5.52
N ASP A 284 -4.17 -28.20 4.80
CA ASP A 284 -5.48 -27.72 5.27
C ASP A 284 -6.64 -28.58 4.77
N LEU A 285 -6.40 -29.39 3.72
CA LEU A 285 -7.44 -30.21 3.10
C LEU A 285 -8.15 -31.16 4.10
N PRO A 286 -7.46 -31.86 5.03
CA PRO A 286 -8.13 -32.71 6.01
C PRO A 286 -9.15 -31.94 6.87
N TYR A 287 -8.77 -30.77 7.37
CA TYR A 287 -9.62 -29.90 8.18
C TYR A 287 -10.83 -29.39 7.39
N ILE A 288 -10.61 -29.02 6.12
CA ILE A 288 -11.67 -28.59 5.21
C ILE A 288 -12.69 -29.71 5.01
N LEU A 289 -12.24 -30.93 4.72
CA LEU A 289 -13.14 -32.07 4.48
C LEU A 289 -13.87 -32.51 5.75
N GLU A 290 -13.24 -32.40 6.92
CA GLU A 290 -13.88 -32.67 8.21
C GLU A 290 -15.02 -31.66 8.49
N ALA A 291 -14.75 -30.36 8.34
CA ALA A 291 -15.75 -29.30 8.54
C ALA A 291 -16.82 -29.26 7.42
N ASN A 292 -16.49 -29.79 6.24
CA ASN A 292 -17.35 -29.83 5.06
C ASN A 292 -17.35 -31.21 4.38
N PRO A 293 -17.96 -32.25 4.96
CA PRO A 293 -17.93 -33.60 4.37
C PRO A 293 -18.53 -33.69 2.96
N SER A 294 -19.44 -32.77 2.60
CA SER A 294 -19.99 -32.72 1.24
C SER A 294 -18.98 -32.29 0.17
N LEU A 295 -17.82 -31.73 0.54
CA LEU A 295 -16.75 -31.37 -0.41
C LEU A 295 -16.03 -32.60 -0.95
N SER A 296 -16.09 -33.77 -0.29
CA SER A 296 -15.49 -35.01 -0.79
C SER A 296 -16.05 -35.42 -2.17
N SER A 297 -17.29 -35.04 -2.49
CA SER A 297 -17.87 -35.25 -3.83
C SER A 297 -17.21 -34.42 -4.93
N TYR A 298 -16.34 -33.47 -4.57
CA TYR A 298 -15.66 -32.57 -5.49
C TYR A 298 -14.13 -32.62 -5.37
N GLU A 299 -13.59 -33.63 -4.69
CA GLU A 299 -12.15 -33.79 -4.45
C GLU A 299 -11.33 -33.80 -5.75
N SER A 300 -11.88 -34.37 -6.84
CA SER A 300 -11.26 -34.36 -8.17
C SER A 300 -11.08 -32.97 -8.79
N ARG A 301 -11.72 -31.93 -8.23
CA ARG A 301 -11.60 -30.52 -8.64
C ARG A 301 -10.74 -29.69 -7.69
N ILE A 302 -10.20 -30.31 -6.64
CA ILE A 302 -9.26 -29.68 -5.73
C ILE A 302 -7.84 -29.83 -6.32
N VAL A 303 -7.17 -28.71 -6.44
CA VAL A 303 -5.78 -28.60 -6.91
C VAL A 303 -4.91 -28.30 -5.70
N HIS A 304 -3.94 -29.18 -5.43
CA HIS A 304 -2.99 -28.99 -4.35
C HIS A 304 -1.94 -27.95 -4.73
N THR A 305 -1.87 -26.88 -3.96
CA THR A 305 -0.86 -25.83 -4.11
C THR A 305 0.40 -26.14 -3.30
N HIS A 306 1.47 -25.41 -3.55
CA HIS A 306 2.74 -25.43 -2.81
C HIS A 306 3.47 -24.08 -3.00
N SER A 307 4.57 -23.84 -2.29
CA SER A 307 5.27 -22.53 -2.24
C SER A 307 5.85 -21.99 -3.56
N HIS A 308 5.73 -22.76 -4.64
CA HIS A 308 6.19 -22.38 -5.98
C HIS A 308 5.11 -22.64 -7.02
N TYR A 309 3.88 -22.91 -6.59
CA TYR A 309 2.77 -23.07 -7.50
C TYR A 309 2.48 -21.72 -8.15
N ILE A 310 2.32 -21.75 -9.48
CA ILE A 310 2.05 -20.56 -10.28
C ILE A 310 0.77 -20.82 -11.06
N LEU A 311 -0.19 -19.92 -10.91
CA LEU A 311 -1.41 -19.89 -11.69
C LEU A 311 -1.37 -18.68 -12.63
N GLN A 312 -1.35 -18.96 -13.93
CA GLN A 312 -1.58 -17.95 -14.96
C GLN A 312 -3.09 -17.73 -15.11
N LEU A 313 -3.55 -16.53 -14.78
CA LEU A 313 -4.92 -16.07 -14.99
C LEU A 313 -4.97 -15.19 -16.23
N GLY A 314 -5.73 -15.62 -17.23
CA GLY A 314 -5.88 -14.83 -18.45
C GLY A 314 -4.57 -14.62 -19.20
N ALA A 315 -4.43 -13.45 -19.81
CA ALA A 315 -3.28 -13.12 -20.66
C ALA A 315 -2.08 -12.64 -19.85
N SER A 316 -2.30 -11.86 -18.78
CA SER A 316 -1.26 -11.03 -18.16
C SER A 316 -1.14 -11.17 -16.64
N THR A 317 -2.07 -11.89 -16.00
CA THR A 317 -2.15 -11.93 -14.53
C THR A 317 -1.54 -13.21 -13.98
N LEU A 318 -0.51 -13.07 -13.14
CA LEU A 318 0.23 -14.18 -12.55
C LEU A 318 0.03 -14.23 -11.04
N LEU A 319 -0.46 -15.36 -10.53
CA LEU A 319 -0.64 -15.62 -9.12
C LEU A 319 0.40 -16.63 -8.67
N ARG A 320 1.26 -16.25 -7.72
CA ARG A 320 2.28 -17.12 -7.12
C ARG A 320 1.88 -17.43 -5.69
N PHE A 321 1.84 -18.71 -5.35
CA PHE A 321 1.47 -19.19 -4.03
C PHE A 321 2.71 -19.37 -3.16
N MET A 322 2.61 -19.02 -1.88
CA MET A 322 3.66 -19.25 -0.89
C MET A 322 3.04 -19.87 0.37
N HIS A 323 3.57 -21.01 0.83
CA HIS A 323 3.14 -21.62 2.09
C HIS A 323 3.64 -20.79 3.27
N THR A 324 2.73 -20.43 4.16
CA THR A 324 2.92 -19.52 5.29
C THR A 324 2.21 -20.07 6.53
N PRO A 325 2.65 -21.24 7.04
CA PRO A 325 2.04 -21.86 8.20
C PRO A 325 2.21 -20.99 9.45
N GLY A 326 1.33 -21.21 10.41
CA GLY A 326 1.39 -20.59 11.73
C GLY A 326 0.00 -20.28 12.28
N HIS A 327 -0.85 -19.62 11.49
CA HIS A 327 -2.26 -19.45 11.84
C HIS A 327 -3.03 -20.77 11.68
N THR A 328 -2.78 -21.44 10.55
CA THR A 328 -3.17 -22.84 10.31
C THR A 328 -1.99 -23.61 9.71
N PRO A 329 -2.03 -24.96 9.67
CA PRO A 329 -0.98 -25.74 9.05
C PRO A 329 -0.79 -25.44 7.56
N GLY A 330 -1.89 -25.25 6.83
CA GLY A 330 -1.89 -25.02 5.39
C GLY A 330 -2.06 -23.57 4.95
N SER A 331 -2.03 -22.60 5.87
CA SER A 331 -2.07 -21.17 5.53
C SER A 331 -1.11 -20.85 4.38
N GLN A 332 -1.60 -20.13 3.38
CA GLN A 332 -0.85 -19.71 2.21
C GLN A 332 -1.20 -18.29 1.79
N VAL A 333 -0.22 -17.58 1.28
CA VAL A 333 -0.38 -16.23 0.71
C VAL A 333 -0.26 -16.28 -0.81
N ILE A 334 -0.93 -15.34 -1.48
CA ILE A 334 -1.01 -15.27 -2.93
C ILE A 334 -0.47 -13.94 -3.41
N LEU A 335 0.68 -13.99 -4.10
CA LEU A 335 1.32 -12.84 -4.70
C LEU A 335 0.88 -12.67 -6.15
N VAL A 336 0.22 -11.56 -6.45
CA VAL A 336 -0.28 -11.21 -7.77
C VAL A 336 0.64 -10.17 -8.40
N ASN A 337 1.15 -10.49 -9.59
CA ASN A 337 1.99 -9.60 -10.41
C ASN A 337 3.13 -8.91 -9.64
N GLN A 338 3.73 -9.60 -8.66
CA GLN A 338 4.85 -9.11 -7.84
C GLN A 338 4.58 -7.79 -7.10
N THR A 339 3.31 -7.45 -6.86
CA THR A 339 2.94 -6.13 -6.33
C THR A 339 1.86 -6.19 -5.26
N ARG A 340 1.04 -7.25 -5.25
CA ARG A 340 -0.08 -7.42 -4.33
C ARG A 340 -0.04 -8.77 -3.67
N LEU A 341 -0.18 -8.83 -2.35
CA LEU A 341 -0.10 -10.03 -1.55
C LEU A 341 -1.39 -10.22 -0.77
N PHE A 342 -2.18 -11.22 -1.13
CA PHE A 342 -3.35 -11.64 -0.36
C PHE A 342 -2.89 -12.59 0.74
N THR A 343 -3.05 -12.21 1.98
CA THR A 343 -2.40 -12.87 3.12
C THR A 343 -3.33 -13.75 3.94
N GLY A 344 -4.64 -13.67 3.70
CA GLY A 344 -5.64 -14.21 4.62
C GLY A 344 -5.29 -13.76 6.04
N ASP A 345 -5.24 -14.72 6.95
CA ASP A 345 -4.95 -14.47 8.36
C ASP A 345 -3.47 -14.61 8.71
N THR A 346 -2.59 -14.72 7.72
CA THR A 346 -1.15 -14.81 7.98
C THR A 346 -0.58 -13.48 8.50
N LEU A 347 -0.85 -12.39 7.77
CA LEU A 347 -0.39 -11.03 8.08
C LEU A 347 -1.59 -10.10 7.96
N MET A 348 -1.83 -9.32 9.01
CA MET A 348 -2.92 -8.36 9.11
C MET A 348 -2.38 -6.94 9.34
N VAL A 349 -3.24 -5.93 9.32
CA VAL A 349 -2.82 -4.55 9.56
C VAL A 349 -2.41 -4.38 11.03
N GLY A 350 -1.12 -4.17 11.27
CA GLY A 350 -0.57 -4.04 12.63
C GLY A 350 -0.53 -5.32 13.46
N SER A 351 -0.86 -6.48 12.88
CA SER A 351 -0.99 -7.74 13.61
C SER A 351 -0.83 -8.97 12.69
N PHE A 352 -1.06 -10.17 13.21
CA PHE A 352 -1.08 -11.43 12.48
C PHE A 352 -2.16 -12.34 13.09
N GLY A 353 -2.59 -13.36 12.35
CA GLY A 353 -3.69 -14.23 12.75
C GLY A 353 -3.41 -14.93 14.08
N ARG A 354 -4.49 -15.18 14.82
CA ARG A 354 -4.43 -15.92 16.08
C ARG A 354 -3.82 -17.32 15.89
N ILE A 355 -3.24 -17.88 16.94
CA ILE A 355 -2.48 -19.14 16.88
C ILE A 355 -2.95 -20.17 17.91
N ASP A 356 -4.06 -19.88 18.58
CA ASP A 356 -4.61 -20.68 19.68
C ASP A 356 -5.69 -21.67 19.24
N LEU A 357 -6.08 -21.64 17.96
CA LEU A 357 -7.00 -22.60 17.34
C LEU A 357 -6.25 -23.86 16.86
N PRO A 358 -6.96 -24.99 16.60
CA PRO A 358 -6.33 -26.23 16.16
C PRO A 358 -5.41 -26.05 14.95
N GLY A 359 -4.17 -26.53 15.07
CA GLY A 359 -3.15 -26.42 14.02
C GLY A 359 -2.38 -25.09 14.01
N GLY A 360 -2.71 -24.14 14.91
CA GLY A 360 -1.92 -22.94 15.13
C GLY A 360 -0.55 -23.24 15.77
N ASP A 361 0.49 -22.54 15.33
CA ASP A 361 1.87 -22.71 15.77
C ASP A 361 2.63 -21.37 15.73
N MET A 362 3.04 -20.87 16.90
CA MET A 362 3.79 -19.62 17.03
C MET A 362 5.18 -19.68 16.39
N ASN A 363 5.85 -20.83 16.44
CA ASN A 363 7.19 -20.98 15.88
C ASN A 363 7.14 -20.93 14.35
N GLU A 364 6.15 -21.58 13.74
CA GLU A 364 5.94 -21.47 12.30
C GLU A 364 5.47 -20.07 11.89
N MET A 365 4.58 -19.44 12.68
CA MET A 365 4.20 -18.04 12.44
C MET A 365 5.41 -17.11 12.47
N ASN A 366 6.31 -17.28 13.45
CA ASN A 366 7.54 -16.49 13.54
C ASN A 366 8.45 -16.69 12.33
N LYS A 367 8.66 -17.93 11.86
CA LYS A 367 9.42 -18.19 10.62
C LYS A 367 8.74 -17.57 9.40
N THR A 368 7.42 -17.67 9.34
CA THR A 368 6.60 -17.08 8.28
C THR A 368 6.79 -15.56 8.22
N LEU A 369 6.60 -14.86 9.33
CA LEU A 369 6.71 -13.40 9.38
C LEU A 369 8.16 -12.92 9.20
N ASN A 370 9.13 -13.59 9.82
CA ASN A 370 10.50 -13.07 9.92
C ASN A 370 11.47 -13.62 8.87
N GLU A 371 11.15 -14.73 8.23
CA GLU A 371 12.01 -15.33 7.20
C GLU A 371 11.35 -15.41 5.82
N ARG A 372 10.04 -15.72 5.76
CA ARG A 372 9.32 -15.87 4.48
C ARG A 372 8.83 -14.51 3.97
N LEU A 373 7.94 -13.86 4.72
CA LEU A 373 7.36 -12.57 4.33
C LEU A 373 8.38 -11.42 4.37
N ALA A 374 9.38 -11.49 5.25
CA ALA A 374 10.44 -10.48 5.35
C ALA A 374 11.29 -10.32 4.08
N ARG A 375 11.26 -11.32 3.17
CA ARG A 375 11.95 -11.29 1.87
C ARG A 375 11.22 -10.45 0.82
N PHE A 376 9.95 -10.12 1.04
CA PHE A 376 9.23 -9.23 0.14
C PHE A 376 9.73 -7.80 0.24
N GLU A 377 9.64 -7.08 -0.88
CA GLU A 377 9.94 -5.65 -0.93
C GLU A 377 8.92 -4.84 -0.14
N ASP A 378 9.35 -3.74 0.45
CA ASP A 378 8.51 -2.90 1.32
C ASP A 378 7.29 -2.27 0.61
N GLY A 379 7.34 -2.18 -0.72
CA GLY A 379 6.27 -1.66 -1.57
C GLY A 379 5.16 -2.67 -1.89
N ILE A 380 5.31 -3.95 -1.54
CA ILE A 380 4.28 -4.95 -1.76
C ILE A 380 3.04 -4.60 -0.92
N VAL A 381 1.91 -4.41 -1.60
CA VAL A 381 0.61 -4.14 -0.97
C VAL A 381 0.07 -5.42 -0.37
N VAL A 382 -0.34 -5.38 0.89
CA VAL A 382 -0.89 -6.52 1.62
C VAL A 382 -2.39 -6.35 1.79
N TYR A 383 -3.12 -7.40 1.47
CA TYR A 383 -4.57 -7.52 1.55
C TYR A 383 -4.94 -8.66 2.53
N PRO A 384 -5.36 -8.34 3.76
CA PRO A 384 -5.62 -9.33 4.81
C PRO A 384 -6.97 -10.03 4.64
N GLY A 385 -7.21 -11.09 5.41
CA GLY A 385 -8.49 -11.79 5.47
C GLY A 385 -9.61 -11.00 6.17
N HIS A 386 -9.27 -10.04 7.02
CA HIS A 386 -10.22 -9.29 7.85
C HIS A 386 -9.89 -7.79 7.94
N ASP A 387 -10.92 -6.95 8.06
CA ASP A 387 -10.84 -5.49 8.30
C ASP A 387 -10.95 -5.14 9.79
N TYR A 388 -10.15 -5.78 10.65
CA TYR A 388 -10.17 -5.46 12.09
C TYR A 388 -9.60 -4.07 12.36
N ASP A 389 -8.43 -3.77 11.80
CA ASP A 389 -7.65 -2.54 11.98
C ASP A 389 -7.33 -1.84 10.64
N GLY A 390 -7.96 -2.26 9.55
CA GLY A 390 -7.75 -1.77 8.20
C GLY A 390 -7.83 -2.88 7.15
N ASP A 391 -8.16 -2.48 5.93
CA ASP A 391 -8.41 -3.36 4.78
C ASP A 391 -7.20 -3.52 3.85
N TRP A 392 -6.11 -2.79 4.10
CA TRP A 392 -4.82 -2.98 3.44
C TRP A 392 -3.65 -2.41 4.26
N THR A 393 -2.44 -2.90 3.96
CA THR A 393 -1.16 -2.36 4.45
C THR A 393 -0.05 -2.60 3.42
N THR A 394 1.22 -2.42 3.77
CA THR A 394 2.34 -2.91 2.97
C THR A 394 3.35 -3.67 3.83
N ILE A 395 4.19 -4.48 3.20
CA ILE A 395 5.30 -5.15 3.90
C ILE A 395 6.18 -4.13 4.65
N GLY A 396 6.44 -2.97 4.05
CA GLY A 396 7.23 -1.90 4.69
C GLY A 396 6.54 -1.29 5.91
N MET A 397 5.23 -1.07 5.86
CA MET A 397 4.46 -0.57 7.02
C MET A 397 4.52 -1.56 8.18
N GLU A 398 4.31 -2.84 7.90
CA GLU A 398 4.32 -3.89 8.92
C GLU A 398 5.73 -4.17 9.43
N ARG A 399 6.76 -4.03 8.61
CA ARG A 399 8.17 -4.05 9.03
C ARG A 399 8.50 -2.89 9.97
N ALA A 400 8.04 -1.67 9.66
CA ALA A 400 8.25 -0.50 10.50
C ALA A 400 7.56 -0.62 11.87
N LYS A 401 6.44 -1.34 11.95
CA LYS A 401 5.76 -1.69 13.21
C LYS A 401 6.41 -2.88 13.93
N GLY A 402 7.41 -3.53 13.33
CA GLY A 402 8.03 -4.74 13.85
C GLY A 402 7.10 -5.96 13.83
N ILE A 403 6.13 -6.02 12.94
CA ILE A 403 5.31 -7.23 12.74
C ILE A 403 6.03 -8.21 11.82
N VAL A 404 6.66 -7.70 10.76
CA VAL A 404 7.43 -8.48 9.77
C VAL A 404 8.92 -8.23 9.95
N GLY A 405 9.75 -9.28 9.85
CA GLY A 405 11.20 -9.14 9.83
C GLY A 405 11.81 -8.65 11.16
N LYS A 406 11.20 -8.98 12.30
CA LYS A 406 11.86 -8.80 13.60
C LYS A 406 13.14 -9.61 13.63
N ILE A 407 14.26 -8.93 13.89
CA ILE A 407 15.51 -9.60 14.24
C ILE A 407 15.26 -10.29 15.58
N VAL A 408 15.19 -11.62 15.56
CA VAL A 408 15.26 -12.41 16.80
C VAL A 408 16.69 -12.22 17.33
N LEU A 409 16.84 -11.41 18.37
CA LEU A 409 18.11 -11.20 19.08
C LEU A 409 18.51 -12.45 19.86
#